data_AF-A0A399YCS4-F1
#
_entry.id   AF-A0A399YCS4-F1
#
_cell.length_a   1.000
_cell.length_b   1.000
_cell.length_c   1.000
_cell.angle_alpha   90.00
_cell.angle_beta   90.00
_cell.angle_gamma   90.00
#
_symmetry.space_group_name_H-M   'P 1'
#
loop_
_entity.id
_entity.type
_entity.pdbx_description
1 polymer ?
#
loop_
_entity_poly.entity_id
_entity_poly.type
_entity_poly.pdbx_seq_one_letter_code
_entity_poly.pdbx_strand_id
1 'polypeptide(L)'
;MLNAAAGPLQFIRILSVFALLALVSIGAAGVAAMMGERLRGQGVNVTTPGALVRGAIALEFAMVFPFVGWFIVLPLIAILAFGAALFALLRWTPRDASAAPRAAATANAPALGDARQAT
;
A
#
# COMPACT_ATOMS: atom_id res chain seq x y z
N MET A 1 11.79 -37.00 3.72
CA MET A 1 12.89 -37.14 4.70
C MET A 1 13.21 -35.76 5.26
N LEU A 2 12.58 -35.36 6.37
CA LEU A 2 12.90 -34.12 7.09
C LEU A 2 13.06 -34.50 8.56
N ASN A 3 14.22 -35.03 8.91
CA ASN A 3 14.65 -35.14 10.30
C ASN A 3 15.66 -34.02 10.54
N ALA A 4 15.23 -32.95 11.20
CA ALA A 4 16.12 -32.04 11.88
C ALA A 4 15.63 -31.99 13.32
N ALA A 5 16.52 -32.33 14.25
CA ALA A 5 16.26 -32.34 15.67
C ALA A 5 15.57 -31.03 16.09
N ALA A 6 14.57 -31.14 16.98
CA ALA A 6 13.86 -30.02 17.60
C ALA A 6 14.84 -29.20 18.47
N GLY A 7 15.68 -28.41 17.82
CA GLY A 7 16.72 -27.59 18.43
C GLY A 7 16.45 -26.09 18.24
N PRO A 8 17.15 -25.23 19.01
CA PRO A 8 17.00 -23.77 18.94
C PRO A 8 17.16 -23.20 17.52
N LEU A 9 17.99 -23.84 16.69
CA LEU A 9 18.22 -23.41 15.30
C LEU A 9 16.97 -23.58 14.41
N GLN A 10 16.15 -24.62 14.64
CA GLN A 10 14.90 -24.81 13.91
C GLN A 10 13.85 -23.78 14.33
N PHE A 11 13.81 -23.42 15.61
CA PHE A 11 12.95 -22.35 16.12
C PHE A 11 13.31 -21.01 15.48
N ILE A 12 14.60 -20.64 15.45
CA ILE A 12 15.06 -19.41 14.79
C ILE A 12 14.71 -19.42 13.30
N ARG A 13 14.86 -20.56 12.62
CA ARG A 13 14.50 -20.71 11.21
C ARG A 13 13.00 -20.51 10.95
N ILE A 14 12.15 -21.11 11.78
CA ILE A 14 10.70 -20.98 11.64
C ILE A 14 10.27 -19.55 11.97
N LEU A 15 10.80 -18.98 13.05
CA LEU A 15 10.52 -17.62 13.48
C LEU A 15 10.92 -16.60 12.39
N SER A 16 12.08 -16.76 11.77
CA SER A 16 12.52 -15.87 10.69
C SER A 16 11.62 -15.96 9.46
N VAL A 17 11.15 -17.16 9.10
CA VAL A 17 10.16 -17.35 8.03
C VAL A 17 8.85 -16.64 8.36
N PHE A 18 8.28 -16.84 9.56
CA PHE A 18 7.05 -16.16 9.96
C PHE A 18 7.20 -14.64 10.01
N ALA A 19 8.35 -14.13 10.49
CA ALA A 19 8.63 -12.70 10.51
C ALA A 19 8.70 -12.11 9.10
N LEU A 20 9.37 -12.79 8.17
CA LEU A 20 9.42 -12.38 6.75
C LEU A 20 8.04 -12.42 6.11
N LEU A 21 7.25 -13.47 6.35
CA LEU A 21 5.87 -13.58 5.84
C LEU A 21 4.98 -12.47 6.39
N ALA A 22 5.09 -12.15 7.69
CA ALA A 22 4.33 -11.06 8.29
C ALA A 22 4.71 -9.70 7.65
N LEU A 23 6.01 -9.47 7.46
CA LEU A 23 6.50 -8.23 6.86
C LEU A 23 6.03 -8.09 5.40
N VAL A 24 6.11 -9.15 4.61
CA VAL A 24 5.59 -9.18 3.24
C VAL A 24 4.07 -8.98 3.23
N SER A 25 3.32 -9.57 4.16
CA SER A 25 1.87 -9.39 4.25
C SER A 25 1.47 -7.93 4.52
N ILE A 26 2.17 -7.27 5.45
CA ILE A 26 1.95 -5.84 5.75
C ILE A 26 2.25 -4.99 4.52
N GLY A 27 3.36 -5.26 3.83
CA GLY A 27 3.73 -4.55 2.62
C GLY A 27 2.74 -4.74 1.47
N ALA A 28 2.25 -5.98 1.27
CA ALA A 28 1.26 -6.30 0.26
C ALA A 28 -0.06 -5.55 0.50
N ALA A 29 -0.49 -5.44 1.76
CA ALA A 29 -1.65 -4.62 2.13
C ALA A 29 -1.45 -3.14 1.77
N GLY A 30 -0.23 -2.60 1.95
CA GLY A 30 0.10 -1.23 1.53
C GLY A 30 0.03 -1.03 0.01
N VAL A 31 0.56 -1.97 -0.77
CA VAL A 31 0.47 -1.95 -2.25
C VAL A 31 -0.99 -2.03 -2.70
N ALA A 32 -1.77 -2.92 -2.09
CA ALA A 32 -3.20 -3.07 -2.37
C ALA A 32 -3.97 -1.78 -2.02
N ALA A 33 -3.67 -1.11 -0.90
CA ALA A 33 -4.26 0.17 -0.55
C ALA A 33 -3.96 1.25 -1.60
N MET A 34 -2.70 1.34 -2.07
CA MET A 34 -2.32 2.29 -3.12
C MET A 34 -3.03 2.04 -4.45
N MET A 35 -3.18 0.76 -4.85
CA MET A 35 -3.99 0.40 -6.03
C MET A 35 -5.45 0.81 -5.84
N GLY A 36 -6.03 0.57 -4.66
CA GLY A 36 -7.39 0.97 -4.32
C GLY A 36 -7.61 2.48 -4.36
N GLU A 37 -6.68 3.26 -3.80
CA GLU A 37 -6.76 4.72 -3.79
C GLU A 37 -6.60 5.31 -5.20
N ARG A 38 -5.80 4.69 -6.08
CA ARG A 38 -5.75 5.07 -7.50
C ARG A 38 -7.11 4.93 -8.17
N LEU A 39 -7.86 3.87 -7.88
CA LEU A 39 -9.22 3.68 -8.40
C LEU A 39 -10.18 4.76 -7.88
N ARG A 40 -10.05 5.17 -6.61
CA ARG A 40 -10.83 6.29 -6.04
C ARG A 40 -10.53 7.62 -6.74
N GLY A 41 -9.27 7.88 -7.05
CA GLY A 41 -8.84 9.05 -7.82
C GLY A 41 -9.42 9.13 -9.23
N GLN A 42 -9.93 8.02 -9.77
CA GLN A 42 -10.59 7.93 -11.08
C GLN A 42 -12.12 8.08 -11.00
N GLY A 43 -12.66 8.55 -9.87
CA GLY A 43 -14.11 8.82 -9.71
C GLY A 43 -14.91 7.66 -9.14
N VAL A 44 -14.26 6.57 -8.74
CA VAL A 44 -14.92 5.43 -8.11
C VAL A 44 -15.18 5.75 -6.63
N ASN A 45 -16.43 6.00 -6.28
CA ASN A 45 -16.80 6.28 -4.89
C ASN A 45 -16.80 4.99 -4.05
N VAL A 46 -15.74 4.77 -3.28
CA VAL A 46 -15.62 3.68 -2.31
C VAL A 46 -15.01 4.17 -1.01
N THR A 47 -15.37 3.49 0.07
CA THR A 47 -14.75 3.66 1.39
C THR A 47 -13.30 3.20 1.37
N THR A 48 -12.47 3.71 2.29
CA THR A 48 -11.05 3.34 2.39
C THR A 48 -10.83 1.83 2.53
N PRO A 49 -11.58 1.08 3.37
CA PRO A 49 -11.47 -0.38 3.40
C PRO A 49 -11.92 -1.04 2.09
N GLY A 50 -12.94 -0.49 1.43
CA GLY A 50 -13.42 -1.00 0.14
C GLY A 50 -12.40 -0.85 -0.99
N ALA A 51 -11.64 0.24 -1.00
CA ALA A 51 -10.52 0.43 -1.92
C ALA A 51 -9.40 -0.59 -1.70
N LEU A 52 -9.00 -0.82 -0.44
CA LEU A 52 -8.02 -1.86 -0.08
C LEU A 52 -8.45 -3.24 -0.61
N VAL A 53 -9.69 -3.63 -0.35
CA VAL A 53 -10.23 -4.93 -0.78
C VAL A 53 -10.19 -5.05 -2.31
N ARG A 54 -10.54 -4.00 -3.06
CA ARG A 54 -10.48 -4.02 -4.53
C ARG A 54 -9.05 -4.13 -5.06
N GLY A 55 -8.09 -3.46 -4.42
CA GLY A 55 -6.67 -3.61 -4.74
C GLY A 55 -6.16 -5.03 -4.46
N ALA A 56 -6.57 -5.61 -3.33
CA ALA A 56 -6.23 -6.99 -2.99
C ALA A 56 -6.81 -7.98 -4.01
N ILE A 57 -8.09 -7.83 -4.38
CA ILE A 57 -8.74 -8.64 -5.41
C ILE A 57 -8.00 -8.55 -6.75
N ALA A 58 -7.58 -7.34 -7.17
CA ALA A 58 -6.81 -7.17 -8.39
C ALA A 58 -5.45 -7.90 -8.33
N LEU A 59 -4.80 -7.88 -7.17
CA LEU A 59 -3.54 -8.59 -6.94
C LEU A 59 -3.74 -10.13 -6.98
N GLU A 60 -4.81 -10.64 -6.37
CA GLU A 60 -5.17 -12.05 -6.44
C GLU A 60 -5.45 -12.49 -7.88
N PHE A 61 -6.24 -11.73 -8.63
CA PHE A 61 -6.48 -12.00 -10.06
C PHE A 61 -5.19 -11.98 -10.88
N ALA A 62 -4.22 -11.14 -10.53
CA ALA A 62 -2.92 -11.13 -11.19
C ALA A 62 -2.12 -12.43 -10.93
N MET A 63 -2.24 -13.04 -9.75
CA MET A 63 -1.57 -14.30 -9.39
C MET A 63 -2.19 -15.53 -10.06
N VAL A 64 -3.45 -15.44 -10.49
CA VAL A 64 -4.13 -16.52 -11.24
C VAL A 64 -3.46 -16.79 -12.59
N PHE A 65 -2.80 -15.80 -13.20
CA PHE A 65 -2.08 -15.98 -14.45
C PHE A 65 -0.67 -16.53 -14.19
N PRO A 66 -0.34 -17.79 -14.55
CA PRO A 66 0.90 -18.44 -14.10
C PRO A 66 2.18 -17.77 -14.61
N PHE A 67 2.19 -17.31 -15.87
CA PHE A 67 3.39 -16.66 -16.43
C PHE A 67 3.55 -15.23 -15.90
N VAL A 68 2.51 -14.40 -16.02
CA VAL A 68 2.56 -12.99 -15.61
C VAL A 68 2.58 -12.86 -14.09
N GLY A 69 1.68 -13.57 -13.41
CA GLY A 69 1.55 -13.60 -11.97
C GLY A 69 2.83 -14.03 -11.28
N TRP A 70 3.41 -15.17 -11.65
CA TRP A 70 4.53 -15.73 -10.89
C TRP A 70 5.89 -15.12 -11.26
N PHE A 71 6.12 -14.77 -12.53
CA PHE A 71 7.43 -14.30 -12.98
C PHE A 71 7.56 -12.79 -13.04
N ILE A 72 6.45 -12.03 -13.04
CA ILE A 72 6.47 -10.56 -13.09
C ILE A 72 5.85 -10.00 -11.83
N VAL A 73 4.59 -10.33 -11.56
CA VAL A 73 3.81 -9.68 -10.51
C VAL A 73 4.30 -10.09 -9.13
N LEU A 74 4.56 -11.37 -8.89
CA LEU A 74 5.01 -11.92 -7.62
C LEU A 74 6.39 -11.41 -7.18
N PRO A 75 7.47 -11.45 -8.00
CA PRO A 75 8.74 -10.87 -7.59
C PRO A 75 8.65 -9.35 -7.40
N LEU A 76 7.89 -8.65 -8.25
CA LEU A 76 7.71 -7.21 -8.14
C LEU A 76 6.99 -6.83 -6.83
N ILE A 77 5.86 -7.47 -6.53
CA ILE A 77 5.12 -7.22 -5.29
C ILE A 77 5.92 -7.67 -4.08
N ALA A 78 6.67 -8.77 -4.14
CA ALA A 78 7.50 -9.19 -3.02
C ALA A 78 8.54 -8.11 -2.65
N ILE A 79 9.23 -7.55 -3.65
CA ILE A 79 10.21 -6.47 -3.45
C ILE A 79 9.52 -5.20 -2.93
N LEU A 80 8.41 -4.79 -3.55
CA LEU A 80 7.66 -3.59 -3.16
C LEU A 80 7.09 -3.71 -1.75
N ALA A 81 6.51 -4.87 -1.42
CA ALA A 81 5.94 -5.15 -0.12
C ALA A 81 7.03 -5.16 0.96
N PHE A 82 8.11 -5.90 0.73
CA PHE A 82 9.23 -5.95 1.66
C PHE A 82 9.84 -4.55 1.88
N GLY A 83 10.07 -3.80 0.81
CA GLY A 83 10.55 -2.42 0.87
C GLY A 83 9.59 -1.49 1.63
N ALA A 84 8.30 -1.52 1.31
CA ALA A 84 7.28 -0.69 1.97
C ALA A 84 7.21 -0.98 3.48
N ALA A 85 7.23 -2.25 3.86
CA ALA A 85 7.17 -2.67 5.24
C ALA A 85 8.46 -2.29 6.00
N LEU A 86 9.63 -2.41 5.35
CA LEU A 86 10.91 -1.97 5.93
C LEU A 86 10.96 -0.45 6.11
N PHE A 87 10.55 0.33 5.11
CA PHE A 87 10.47 1.80 5.20
C PHE A 87 9.50 2.26 6.30
N ALA A 88 8.36 1.58 6.43
CA ALA A 88 7.41 1.85 7.51
C ALA A 88 8.01 1.56 8.89
N LEU A 89 8.72 0.43 9.04
CA LEU A 89 9.38 0.06 10.28
C LEU A 89 10.50 1.03 10.66
N LEU A 90 11.28 1.49 9.67
CA LEU A 90 12.34 2.48 9.86
C LEU A 90 11.79 3.92 10.01
N ARG A 91 10.47 4.13 9.93
CA ARG A 91 9.82 5.46 9.93
C ARG A 91 10.43 6.45 8.93
N TRP A 92 10.97 5.94 7.81
CA TRP A 92 11.64 6.75 6.79
C TRP A 92 10.65 7.30 5.73
N THR A 93 9.38 7.45 6.08
CA THR A 93 8.38 7.94 5.14
C THR A 93 8.53 9.47 4.98
N PRO A 94 8.78 9.99 3.77
CA PRO A 94 8.73 11.43 3.52
C PRO A 94 7.32 11.94 3.86
N ARG A 95 7.21 12.98 4.69
CA ARG A 95 5.93 13.65 4.93
C ARG A 95 5.44 14.24 3.61
N ASP A 96 4.20 13.91 3.22
CA ASP A 96 3.58 14.41 2.00
C ASP A 96 3.62 15.94 1.94
N ALA A 97 4.51 16.49 1.11
CA ALA A 97 4.56 17.91 0.78
C ALA A 97 3.26 18.40 0.11
N SER A 98 2.43 17.47 -0.36
CA SER A 98 1.13 17.67 -1.01
C SER A 98 0.05 18.27 -0.09
N ALA A 99 0.28 18.38 1.22
CA ALA A 99 -0.63 19.07 2.14
C ALA A 99 -0.56 20.61 2.02
N ALA A 100 0.58 21.17 1.58
CA ALA A 100 0.80 22.62 1.55
C ALA A 100 0.05 23.38 0.43
N PRO A 101 -0.05 22.87 -0.83
CA PRO A 101 -0.63 23.67 -1.92
C PRO A 101 -2.13 23.91 -1.81
N ARG A 102 -2.89 23.00 -1.18
CA ARG A 102 -4.36 23.14 -1.08
C ARG A 102 -4.78 24.15 0.00
N ALA A 103 -4.01 24.26 1.09
CA ALA A 103 -4.23 25.26 2.13
C ALA A 103 -3.91 26.69 1.65
N ALA A 104 -2.87 26.84 0.82
CA ALA A 104 -2.54 28.13 0.20
C ALA A 104 -3.58 28.55 -0.85
N ALA A 105 -4.13 27.61 -1.62
CA ALA A 105 -5.18 27.89 -2.60
C ALA A 105 -6.52 28.32 -1.95
N THR A 106 -6.87 27.79 -0.78
CA THR A 106 -8.04 28.24 -0.01
C THR A 106 -7.80 29.56 0.74
N ALA A 107 -6.55 29.85 1.14
CA ALA A 107 -6.20 31.09 1.82
C ALA A 107 -6.14 32.31 0.89
N ASN A 108 -5.91 32.10 -0.41
CA ASN A 108 -5.77 33.17 -1.42
C ASN A 108 -6.99 33.29 -2.35
N ALA A 109 -8.13 32.67 -2.03
CA ALA A 109 -9.36 32.90 -2.77
C ALA A 109 -9.85 34.33 -2.47
N PRO A 110 -9.80 35.29 -3.42
CA PRO A 110 -10.39 36.60 -3.21
C PRO A 110 -11.88 36.42 -2.94
N ALA A 111 -12.39 37.13 -1.94
CA ALA A 111 -13.79 37.09 -1.50
C ALA A 111 -14.74 37.41 -2.66
N LEU A 112 -15.11 36.38 -3.43
CA LEU A 112 -16.04 36.46 -4.56
C LEU A 112 -17.50 36.66 -4.09
N GLY A 113 -17.69 37.05 -2.82
CA GLY A 113 -18.98 37.27 -2.16
C GLY A 113 -19.46 38.72 -2.20
N ASP A 114 -18.55 39.70 -2.29
CA ASP A 114 -18.92 41.12 -2.17
C ASP A 114 -19.44 41.74 -3.49
N ALA A 115 -19.09 41.16 -4.65
CA ALA A 115 -19.48 41.70 -5.95
C ALA A 115 -20.90 41.30 -6.40
N ARG A 116 -21.57 40.37 -5.71
CA ARG A 116 -22.93 39.89 -6.05
C ARG A 116 -24.05 40.55 -5.25
N GLN A 117 -23.74 41.49 -4.35
CA GLN A 117 -24.74 42.18 -3.51
C GLN A 117 -25.02 43.62 -3.94
N ALA A 118 -24.46 44.08 -5.06
CA ALA A 118 -24.59 45.46 -5.53
C ALA A 118 -25.43 45.62 -6.81
N THR A 119 -26.35 44.69 -7.12
CA THR A 119 -27.26 44.82 -8.27
C THR A 119 -28.66 44.35 -7.93
#